data_AF-A0A7U8BJ65-F1
#
_entry.id   AF-A0A7U8BJ65-F1
#
_cell.length_a   1.000
_cell.length_b   1.000
_cell.length_c   1.000
_cell.angle_alpha   90.00
_cell.angle_beta   90.00
_cell.angle_gamma   90.00
#
_symmetry.space_group_name_H-M   'P 1'
#
loop_
_entity.id
_entity.type
_entity.pdbx_description
1 polymer ?
#
loop_
_entity_poly.entity_id
_entity_poly.type
_entity_poly.pdbx_seq_one_letter_code
_entity_poly.pdbx_strand_id
1 'polypeptide(L)'
;MKGLEKFNELVAAFSALPTIGKKSALRLAYHVCIKDPLLGSKLAYHIEESIRMIKKCTQCGALSENELCEVCSNIERNHNIICIVQDSKDVLVLEDSRSYDGLYFVLDDTSEENIIKLRSMIEHNKTTEIFFAFTQGLNSDAIVFFIEEKLKDLNLSFSQIAQGIPSGVSLENVDFVSLHKAISHRTKLD
;
A
#
# COMPACT_ATOMS: atom_id res chain seq x y z
N MET A 1 -24.27 -31.37 9.68
CA MET A 1 -24.52 -32.56 8.82
C MET A 1 -23.30 -33.45 8.87
N LYS A 2 -23.43 -34.71 9.31
CA LYS A 2 -22.34 -35.69 9.20
C LYS A 2 -22.16 -36.02 7.71
N GLY A 3 -20.93 -35.97 7.19
CA GLY A 3 -20.60 -36.35 5.79
C GLY A 3 -20.25 -35.22 4.81
N LEU A 4 -20.21 -33.94 5.22
CA LEU A 4 -19.84 -32.80 4.35
C LEU A 4 -18.51 -32.14 4.79
N GLU A 5 -17.51 -32.94 5.13
CA GLU A 5 -16.25 -32.44 5.69
C GLU A 5 -15.54 -31.45 4.75
N LYS A 6 -15.37 -31.81 3.47
CA LYS A 6 -14.71 -30.95 2.48
C LYS A 6 -15.42 -29.62 2.23
N PHE A 7 -16.74 -29.64 2.24
CA PHE A 7 -17.53 -28.42 2.13
C PHE A 7 -17.34 -27.52 3.36
N ASN A 8 -17.36 -28.10 4.57
CA ASN A 8 -17.18 -27.35 5.81
C ASN A 8 -15.75 -26.79 5.94
N GLU A 9 -14.72 -27.51 5.48
CA GLU A 9 -13.34 -27.02 5.39
C GLU A 9 -13.26 -25.79 4.48
N LEU A 10 -13.91 -25.82 3.30
CA LEU A 10 -13.94 -24.66 2.40
C LEU A 10 -14.69 -23.46 3.01
N VAL A 11 -15.81 -23.70 3.70
CA VAL A 11 -16.51 -22.64 4.45
C VAL A 11 -15.62 -22.03 5.52
N ALA A 12 -14.87 -22.85 6.25
CA ALA A 12 -13.92 -22.36 7.25
C ALA A 12 -12.81 -21.51 6.60
N ALA A 13 -12.24 -21.97 5.48
CA ALA A 13 -11.22 -21.24 4.74
C ALA A 13 -11.72 -19.87 4.25
N PHE A 14 -12.91 -19.78 3.64
CA PHE A 14 -13.47 -18.49 3.25
C PHE A 14 -13.75 -17.57 4.44
N SER A 15 -14.17 -18.13 5.58
CA SER A 15 -14.46 -17.34 6.79
C SER A 15 -13.21 -16.81 7.50
N ALA A 16 -12.02 -17.32 7.16
CA ALA A 16 -10.76 -16.83 7.70
C ALA A 16 -10.27 -15.55 7.00
N LEU A 17 -10.83 -15.21 5.83
CA LEU A 17 -10.51 -13.98 5.12
C LEU A 17 -11.10 -12.76 5.84
N PRO A 18 -10.40 -11.61 5.83
CA PRO A 18 -10.91 -10.39 6.45
C PRO A 18 -12.27 -10.04 5.84
N THR A 19 -13.19 -9.51 6.65
CA THR A 19 -14.55 -9.08 6.27
C THR A 19 -15.56 -10.18 5.89
N ILE A 20 -15.16 -11.44 5.74
CA ILE A 20 -16.06 -12.53 5.33
C ILE A 20 -16.56 -13.31 6.56
N GLY A 21 -17.81 -13.05 6.96
CA GLY A 21 -18.47 -13.81 8.03
C GLY A 21 -18.95 -15.20 7.59
N LYS A 22 -19.28 -16.07 8.56
CA LYS A 22 -19.73 -17.46 8.34
C LYS A 22 -20.87 -17.61 7.31
N LYS A 23 -21.86 -16.71 7.34
CA LYS A 23 -22.99 -16.75 6.39
C LYS A 23 -22.54 -16.45 4.95
N SER A 24 -21.67 -15.45 4.78
CA SER A 24 -21.09 -15.11 3.47
C SER A 24 -20.19 -16.23 2.96
N ALA A 25 -19.35 -16.80 3.83
CA ALA A 25 -18.49 -17.94 3.51
C ALA A 25 -19.29 -19.17 3.03
N LEU A 26 -20.39 -19.50 3.72
CA LEU A 26 -21.30 -20.58 3.31
C LEU A 26 -21.86 -20.35 1.90
N ARG A 27 -22.27 -19.12 1.60
CA ARG A 27 -22.81 -18.74 0.29
C ARG A 27 -21.74 -18.83 -0.81
N LEU A 28 -20.51 -18.38 -0.54
CA LEU A 28 -19.39 -18.48 -1.46
C LEU A 28 -19.02 -19.94 -1.74
N ALA A 29 -18.85 -20.76 -0.70
CA ALA A 29 -18.56 -22.19 -0.82
C ALA A 29 -19.64 -22.93 -1.63
N TYR A 30 -20.93 -22.67 -1.35
CA TYR A 30 -22.02 -23.27 -2.13
C TYR A 30 -21.98 -22.83 -3.59
N HIS A 31 -21.70 -21.55 -3.86
CA HIS A 31 -21.62 -21.04 -5.22
C HIS A 31 -20.51 -21.74 -6.02
N VAL A 32 -19.28 -21.77 -5.49
CA VAL A 32 -18.14 -22.34 -6.22
C VAL A 32 -18.15 -23.87 -6.29
N CYS A 33 -18.85 -24.57 -5.39
CA CYS A 33 -18.96 -26.04 -5.45
C CYS A 33 -20.15 -26.53 -6.28
N ILE A 34 -21.28 -25.81 -6.26
CA ILE A 34 -22.56 -26.32 -6.79
C ILE A 34 -23.07 -25.47 -7.96
N LYS A 35 -22.95 -24.15 -7.89
CA LYS A 35 -23.50 -23.25 -8.93
C LYS A 35 -22.54 -23.08 -10.10
N ASP A 36 -21.24 -22.89 -9.81
CA ASP A 36 -20.20 -22.71 -10.81
C ASP A 36 -18.89 -23.39 -10.38
N PRO A 37 -18.77 -24.72 -10.58
CA PRO A 37 -17.53 -25.45 -10.30
C PRO A 37 -16.32 -24.96 -11.10
N LEU A 38 -16.54 -24.44 -12.32
CA LEU A 38 -15.45 -23.95 -13.16
C LEU A 38 -14.84 -22.67 -12.58
N LEU A 39 -15.67 -21.75 -12.09
CA LEU A 39 -15.22 -20.60 -11.31
C LEU A 39 -14.44 -21.04 -10.08
N GLY A 40 -14.92 -22.06 -9.36
CA GLY A 40 -14.21 -22.63 -8.21
C GLY A 40 -12.81 -23.12 -8.56
N SER A 41 -12.66 -23.89 -9.64
CA SER A 41 -11.35 -24.37 -10.11
C SER A 41 -10.44 -23.22 -10.55
N LYS A 42 -10.96 -22.23 -11.27
CA LYS A 42 -10.20 -21.04 -11.68
C LYS A 42 -9.71 -20.23 -10.47
N LEU A 43 -10.59 -20.03 -9.48
CA LEU A 43 -10.25 -19.32 -8.26
C LEU A 43 -9.13 -20.04 -7.49
N ALA A 44 -9.24 -21.36 -7.34
CA ALA A 44 -8.19 -22.15 -6.70
C ALA A 44 -6.84 -22.02 -7.42
N TYR A 45 -6.85 -22.11 -8.76
CA TYR A 45 -5.66 -21.92 -9.58
C TYR A 45 -5.03 -20.53 -9.39
N HIS A 46 -5.83 -19.46 -9.51
CA HIS A 46 -5.30 -18.10 -9.36
C HIS A 46 -4.80 -17.81 -7.95
N ILE A 47 -5.45 -18.33 -6.90
CA ILE A 47 -4.95 -18.19 -5.52
C ILE A 47 -3.57 -18.85 -5.40
N GLU A 48 -3.43 -20.10 -5.84
CA GLU A 48 -2.17 -20.83 -5.76
C GLU A 48 -1.06 -20.14 -6.56
N GLU A 49 -1.37 -19.72 -7.78
CA GLU A 49 -0.39 -19.10 -8.67
C GLU A 49 0.02 -17.71 -8.17
N SER A 50 -0.93 -16.90 -7.68
CA SER A 50 -0.61 -15.59 -7.10
C SER A 50 0.27 -15.72 -5.84
N ILE A 51 0.02 -16.70 -4.97
CA ILE A 51 0.87 -16.94 -3.79
C ILE A 51 2.30 -17.32 -4.21
N ARG A 52 2.46 -18.02 -5.33
CA ARG A 52 3.76 -18.47 -5.85
C ARG A 52 4.53 -17.34 -6.55
N MET A 53 3.83 -16.51 -7.32
CA MET A 53 4.44 -15.55 -8.24
C MET A 53 4.61 -14.16 -7.62
N ILE A 54 3.68 -13.73 -6.78
CA ILE A 54 3.74 -12.40 -6.16
C ILE A 54 4.79 -12.38 -5.07
N LYS A 55 5.78 -11.49 -5.23
CA LYS A 55 6.87 -11.23 -4.30
C LYS A 55 7.05 -9.73 -4.11
N LYS A 56 8.01 -9.36 -3.27
CA LYS A 56 8.42 -7.96 -3.09
C LYS A 56 9.51 -7.60 -4.09
N CYS A 57 9.39 -6.42 -4.70
CA CYS A 57 10.43 -5.78 -5.48
C CYS A 57 11.70 -5.62 -4.63
N THR A 58 12.86 -6.01 -5.16
CA THR A 58 14.14 -5.96 -4.43
C THR A 58 14.60 -4.54 -4.13
N GLN A 59 14.14 -3.55 -4.90
CA GLN A 59 14.53 -2.15 -4.76
C GLN A 59 13.59 -1.34 -3.87
N CYS A 60 12.28 -1.43 -4.09
CA CYS A 60 11.29 -0.60 -3.39
C CYS A 60 10.38 -1.35 -2.43
N GLY A 61 10.42 -2.69 -2.38
CA GLY A 61 9.54 -3.48 -1.51
C GLY A 61 8.06 -3.57 -1.94
N ALA A 62 7.65 -2.90 -3.02
CA ALA A 62 6.29 -3.02 -3.58
C ALA A 62 6.01 -4.42 -4.14
N LEU A 63 4.73 -4.75 -4.37
CA LEU A 63 4.36 -6.01 -5.01
C LEU A 63 4.90 -6.08 -6.45
N SER A 64 5.40 -7.25 -6.81
CA SER A 64 5.96 -7.53 -8.13
C SER A 64 5.91 -9.03 -8.44
N GLU A 65 5.75 -9.38 -9.71
CA GLU A 65 5.97 -10.77 -10.19
C GLU A 65 7.43 -10.98 -10.64
N ASN A 66 8.14 -9.89 -10.91
CA ASN A 66 9.55 -9.87 -11.31
C ASN A 66 10.46 -9.42 -10.16
N GLU A 67 11.78 -9.51 -10.34
CA GLU A 67 12.74 -9.00 -9.35
C GLU A 67 12.55 -7.51 -9.07
N LEU A 68 12.34 -6.73 -10.13
CA LEU A 68 11.95 -5.32 -10.06
C LEU A 68 10.48 -5.17 -10.46
N CYS A 69 9.75 -4.29 -9.78
CA CYS A 69 8.40 -3.92 -10.20
C CYS A 69 8.42 -3.03 -11.46
N GLU A 70 7.28 -2.90 -12.11
CA GLU A 70 7.14 -2.08 -13.32
C GLU A 70 7.59 -0.64 -13.09
N VAL A 71 7.27 -0.06 -11.92
CA VAL A 71 7.67 1.31 -11.56
C VAL A 71 9.20 1.46 -11.49
N CYS A 72 9.90 0.58 -10.78
CA CYS A 72 11.37 0.66 -10.65
C CYS A 72 12.09 0.35 -11.98
N SER A 73 11.51 -0.50 -12.83
CA SER A 73 12.11 -0.84 -14.13
C SER A 73 11.87 0.21 -15.22
N ASN A 74 10.95 1.16 -14.99
CA ASN A 74 10.54 2.12 -16.00
C ASN A 74 11.44 3.35 -16.00
N ILE A 75 12.27 3.47 -17.05
CA ILE A 75 13.23 4.58 -17.24
C ILE A 75 12.58 5.95 -17.49
N GLU A 76 11.30 6.00 -17.89
CA GLU A 76 10.59 7.25 -18.18
C GLU A 76 10.04 7.91 -16.91
N ARG A 77 10.04 7.19 -15.79
CA ARG A 77 9.60 7.71 -14.48
C ARG A 77 10.56 8.77 -13.94
N ASN A 78 10.05 9.61 -13.06
CA ASN A 78 10.87 10.59 -12.36
C ASN A 78 11.66 9.93 -11.21
N HIS A 79 12.93 9.66 -11.44
CA HIS A 79 13.82 9.03 -10.45
C HIS A 79 14.32 10.02 -9.37
N ASN A 80 14.07 11.32 -9.54
CA ASN A 80 14.51 12.36 -8.60
C ASN A 80 13.64 12.45 -7.35
N ILE A 81 12.46 11.83 -7.35
CA ILE A 81 11.49 11.86 -6.25
C ILE A 81 11.07 10.44 -5.83
N ILE A 82 11.06 10.18 -4.52
CA ILE A 82 10.61 8.92 -3.92
C ILE A 82 9.44 9.18 -2.97
N CYS A 83 8.36 8.44 -3.15
CA CYS A 83 7.20 8.39 -2.27
C CYS A 83 7.36 7.23 -1.29
N ILE A 84 7.48 7.52 0.01
CA ILE A 84 7.55 6.50 1.05
C ILE A 84 6.13 6.17 1.55
N VAL A 85 5.77 4.89 1.49
CA VAL A 85 4.48 4.34 1.95
C VAL A 85 4.70 3.27 3.03
N GLN A 86 3.67 2.96 3.82
CA GLN A 86 3.76 1.92 4.86
C GLN A 86 3.43 0.53 4.34
N ASP A 87 2.55 0.43 3.34
CA ASP A 87 2.07 -0.84 2.83
C ASP A 87 2.10 -0.84 1.30
N SER A 88 2.41 -1.99 0.70
CA SER A 88 2.41 -2.13 -0.76
C SER A 88 1.03 -1.86 -1.37
N LYS A 89 -0.06 -2.04 -0.62
CA LYS A 89 -1.41 -1.66 -1.09
C LYS A 89 -1.54 -0.16 -1.37
N ASP A 90 -0.78 0.68 -0.66
CA ASP A 90 -0.83 2.12 -0.84
C ASP A 90 -0.21 2.51 -2.18
N VAL A 91 0.82 1.77 -2.63
CA VAL A 91 1.38 1.90 -3.98
C VAL A 91 0.32 1.64 -5.05
N LEU A 92 -0.47 0.56 -4.90
CA LEU A 92 -1.54 0.23 -5.85
C LEU A 92 -2.55 1.36 -5.97
N VAL A 93 -2.99 1.92 -4.83
CA VAL A 93 -3.96 3.02 -4.80
C VAL A 93 -3.38 4.29 -5.46
N LEU A 94 -2.11 4.61 -5.18
CA LEU A 94 -1.45 5.78 -5.75
C LEU A 94 -1.25 5.63 -7.27
N GLU A 95 -0.87 4.45 -7.74
CA GLU A 95 -0.73 4.16 -9.17
C GLU A 95 -2.07 4.20 -9.91
N ASP A 96 -3.12 3.62 -9.34
CA ASP A 96 -4.49 3.67 -9.90
C ASP A 96 -5.00 5.10 -10.04
N SER A 97 -4.58 6.01 -9.14
CA SER A 97 -4.94 7.43 -9.19
C SER A 97 -4.27 8.19 -10.33
N ARG A 98 -3.19 7.65 -10.92
CA ARG A 98 -2.36 8.29 -11.96
C ARG A 98 -1.88 9.71 -11.60
N SER A 99 -1.82 10.02 -10.30
CA SER A 99 -1.51 11.36 -9.80
C SER A 99 -0.02 11.55 -9.48
N TYR A 100 0.80 10.51 -9.67
CA TYR A 100 2.21 10.52 -9.34
C TYR A 100 3.01 9.69 -10.35
N ASP A 101 4.18 10.21 -10.77
CA ASP A 101 5.04 9.64 -11.82
C ASP A 101 6.46 9.32 -11.33
N GLY A 102 6.72 9.46 -10.03
CA GLY A 102 7.99 9.12 -9.43
C GLY A 102 8.10 7.67 -8.98
N LEU A 103 9.09 7.41 -8.13
CA LEU A 103 9.33 6.08 -7.56
C LEU A 103 8.68 5.94 -6.18
N TYR A 104 8.55 4.71 -5.71
CA TYR A 104 8.04 4.39 -4.38
C TYR A 104 9.10 3.71 -3.53
N PHE A 105 8.90 3.73 -2.22
CA PHE A 105 9.58 2.84 -1.29
C PHE A 105 8.59 2.40 -0.20
N VAL A 106 8.43 1.10 -0.02
CA VAL A 106 7.57 0.50 1.01
C VAL A 106 8.39 0.31 2.27
N LEU A 107 8.10 1.11 3.28
CA LEU A 107 8.70 1.04 4.61
C LEU A 107 7.74 0.27 5.53
N ASP A 108 7.80 -1.06 5.49
CA ASP A 108 6.97 -1.94 6.31
C ASP A 108 7.45 -2.06 7.77
N ASP A 109 8.73 -1.79 8.02
CA ASP A 109 9.30 -1.61 9.35
C ASP A 109 10.44 -0.58 9.34
N THR A 110 10.91 -0.19 10.53
CA THR A 110 12.06 0.71 10.70
C THR A 110 13.38 -0.04 10.94
N SER A 111 13.51 -1.26 10.42
CA SER A 111 14.75 -2.04 10.54
C SER A 111 15.90 -1.37 9.78
N GLU A 112 17.12 -1.62 10.25
CA GLU A 112 18.32 -1.07 9.61
C GLU A 112 18.50 -1.57 8.17
N GLU A 113 18.02 -2.77 7.86
CA GLU A 113 18.02 -3.32 6.50
C GLU A 113 17.20 -2.46 5.53
N ASN A 114 15.99 -2.04 5.93
CA ASN A 114 15.15 -1.17 5.12
C ASN A 114 15.76 0.21 4.93
N ILE A 115 16.41 0.77 5.95
CA ILE A 115 17.12 2.05 5.83
C ILE A 115 18.29 1.95 4.85
N ILE A 116 19.06 0.86 4.89
CA ILE A 116 20.16 0.61 3.94
C ILE A 116 19.63 0.49 2.51
N LYS A 117 18.52 -0.23 2.30
CA LYS A 117 17.89 -0.35 0.98
C LYS A 117 17.41 1.00 0.46
N LEU A 118 16.73 1.78 1.28
CA LEU A 118 16.27 3.13 0.93
C LEU A 118 17.47 4.03 0.55
N ARG A 119 18.52 4.03 1.38
CA ARG A 119 19.75 4.80 1.11
C ARG A 119 20.39 4.39 -0.21
N SER A 120 20.52 3.08 -0.45
CA SER A 120 21.08 2.55 -1.71
C SER A 120 20.25 2.99 -2.92
N MET A 121 18.92 2.99 -2.79
CA MET A 121 18.01 3.46 -3.84
C MET A 121 18.17 4.96 -4.11
N ILE A 122 18.28 5.78 -3.07
CA ILE A 122 18.49 7.23 -3.16
C ILE A 122 19.81 7.53 -3.88
N GLU A 123 20.90 6.89 -3.46
CA GLU A 123 22.24 7.10 -4.03
C GLU A 123 22.31 6.62 -5.50
N HIS A 124 21.69 5.48 -5.82
CA HIS A 124 21.64 4.95 -7.19
C HIS A 124 20.90 5.88 -8.14
N ASN A 125 19.73 6.38 -7.72
CA ASN A 125 18.85 7.21 -8.54
C ASN A 125 19.22 8.70 -8.51
N LYS A 126 20.14 9.11 -7.63
CA LYS A 126 20.45 10.52 -7.33
C LYS A 126 19.20 11.31 -6.94
N THR A 127 18.32 10.67 -6.16
CA THR A 127 17.08 11.25 -5.68
C THR A 127 17.39 12.49 -4.83
N THR A 128 16.63 13.56 -5.05
CA THR A 128 16.77 14.83 -4.31
C THR A 128 15.58 15.10 -3.40
N GLU A 129 14.42 14.49 -3.69
CA GLU A 129 13.18 14.70 -2.96
C GLU A 129 12.59 13.39 -2.43
N ILE A 130 12.10 13.44 -1.20
CA ILE A 130 11.35 12.37 -0.56
C ILE A 130 10.08 12.94 0.01
N PHE A 131 8.96 12.25 -0.18
CA PHE A 131 7.75 12.57 0.57
C PHE A 131 7.08 11.35 1.16
N PHE A 132 6.41 11.58 2.29
CA PHE A 132 5.73 10.53 3.02
C PHE A 132 4.23 10.52 2.70
N ALA A 133 3.72 9.36 2.28
CA ALA A 133 2.30 9.11 2.05
C ALA A 133 1.74 8.18 3.14
N PHE A 134 2.01 8.51 4.41
CA PHE A 134 1.55 7.73 5.56
C PHE A 134 0.14 8.11 5.99
N THR A 135 -0.63 7.10 6.41
CA THR A 135 -1.86 7.36 7.18
C THR A 135 -1.46 7.95 8.54
N GLN A 136 -2.12 9.03 8.91
CA GLN A 136 -1.78 9.79 10.10
C GLN A 136 -2.10 9.05 11.40
N GLY A 137 -1.12 9.04 12.31
CA GLY A 137 -1.26 8.57 13.69
C GLY A 137 -0.03 8.96 14.51
N LEU A 138 -0.07 8.87 15.85
CA LEU A 138 1.07 9.25 16.70
C LEU A 138 2.39 8.56 16.32
N ASN A 139 2.30 7.35 15.77
CA ASN A 139 3.47 6.60 15.32
C ASN A 139 4.03 7.10 13.97
N SER A 140 3.22 7.73 13.10
CA SER A 140 3.69 8.16 11.77
C SER A 140 4.72 9.28 11.87
N ASP A 141 4.48 10.27 12.72
CA ASP A 141 5.35 11.45 12.83
C ASP A 141 6.71 11.08 13.43
N ALA A 142 6.73 10.12 14.36
CA ALA A 142 7.96 9.58 14.92
C ALA A 142 8.77 8.81 13.86
N ILE A 143 8.11 8.03 12.99
CA ILE A 143 8.78 7.33 11.89
C ILE A 143 9.34 8.33 10.87
N VAL A 144 8.57 9.34 10.47
CA VAL A 144 9.03 10.40 9.56
C VAL A 144 10.30 11.06 10.11
N PHE A 145 10.25 11.53 11.36
CA PHE A 145 11.41 12.15 12.01
C PHE A 145 12.62 11.21 12.10
N PHE A 146 12.38 9.92 12.38
CA PHE A 146 13.45 8.92 12.41
C PHE A 146 14.13 8.75 11.03
N ILE A 147 13.35 8.70 9.95
CA ILE A 147 13.87 8.59 8.58
C ILE A 147 14.66 9.85 8.19
N GLU A 148 14.13 11.04 8.50
CA GLU A 148 14.83 12.30 8.25
C GLU A 148 16.19 12.35 8.95
N GLU A 149 16.25 11.99 10.24
CA GLU A 149 17.50 11.96 11.02
C GLU A 149 18.51 10.96 10.45
N LYS A 150 18.04 9.83 9.91
CA LYS A 150 18.90 8.79 9.32
C LYS A 150 19.45 9.15 7.94
N LEU A 151 18.82 10.09 7.24
CA LEU A 151 19.18 10.48 5.88
C LEU A 151 19.66 11.93 5.77
N LYS A 152 19.87 12.62 6.89
CA LYS A 152 20.26 14.03 6.95
C LYS A 152 21.58 14.36 6.23
N ASP A 153 22.46 13.38 6.07
CA ASP A 153 23.74 13.53 5.38
C ASP A 153 23.60 13.61 3.85
N LEU A 154 22.43 13.26 3.29
CA LEU A 154 22.20 13.18 1.85
C LEU A 154 21.62 14.47 1.24
N ASN A 155 21.41 15.52 2.04
CA ASN A 155 20.88 16.82 1.60
C ASN A 155 19.58 16.71 0.76
N LEU A 156 18.60 15.99 1.30
CA LEU A 156 17.31 15.72 0.66
C LEU A 156 16.26 16.74 1.10
N SER A 157 15.31 17.05 0.23
CA SER A 157 14.08 17.75 0.60
C SER A 157 13.01 16.76 1.03
N PHE A 158 12.49 16.92 2.25
CA PHE A 158 11.42 16.11 2.78
C PHE A 158 10.09 16.85 2.73
N SER A 159 9.03 16.16 2.33
CA SER A 159 7.66 16.67 2.40
C SER A 159 6.67 15.56 2.80
N GLN A 160 5.40 15.91 2.97
CA GLN A 160 4.37 14.94 3.33
C GLN A 160 3.09 15.24 2.54
N ILE A 161 2.33 14.19 2.22
CA ILE A 161 1.06 14.36 1.52
C ILE A 161 0.15 15.35 2.26
N ALA A 162 -0.45 16.26 1.49
CA ALA A 162 -1.29 17.32 2.03
C ALA A 162 -2.48 16.74 2.80
N GLN A 163 -2.85 17.40 3.88
CA GLN A 163 -4.01 17.05 4.69
C GLN A 163 -5.07 18.12 4.55
N GLY A 164 -6.28 17.68 4.23
CA GLY A 164 -7.36 18.59 3.92
C GLY A 164 -8.71 17.91 3.92
N ILE A 165 -9.70 18.70 3.53
CA ILE A 165 -11.09 18.27 3.49
C ILE A 165 -11.33 17.62 2.13
N PRO A 166 -11.87 16.39 2.07
CA PRO A 166 -12.19 15.75 0.81
C PRO A 166 -13.16 16.61 -0.02
N SER A 167 -12.92 16.63 -1.34
CA SER A 167 -13.81 17.34 -2.26
C SER A 167 -15.22 16.74 -2.22
N GLY A 168 -16.23 17.61 -2.17
CA GLY A 168 -17.64 17.20 -2.14
C GLY A 168 -18.20 16.87 -0.75
N VAL A 169 -17.41 17.02 0.32
CA VAL A 169 -17.87 16.85 1.71
C VAL A 169 -18.20 18.22 2.32
N SER A 170 -19.41 18.37 2.85
CA SER A 170 -19.80 19.57 3.62
C SER A 170 -19.01 19.66 4.93
N LEU A 171 -18.63 20.87 5.34
CA LEU A 171 -17.84 21.12 6.57
C LEU A 171 -18.49 20.52 7.83
N GLU A 172 -19.82 20.46 7.87
CA GLU A 172 -20.58 19.87 8.99
C GLU A 172 -20.32 18.35 9.16
N ASN A 173 -19.83 17.68 8.12
CA ASN A 173 -19.53 16.25 8.09
C ASN A 173 -18.02 15.96 8.19
N VAL A 174 -17.21 16.98 8.48
CA VAL A 174 -15.75 16.85 8.67
C VAL A 174 -15.45 16.78 10.16
N ASP A 175 -14.56 15.87 10.55
CA ASP A 175 -14.13 15.77 11.94
C ASP A 175 -13.26 16.98 12.37
N PHE A 176 -13.27 17.29 13.66
CA PHE A 176 -12.56 18.46 14.18
C PHE A 176 -11.05 18.44 13.94
N VAL A 177 -10.42 17.26 13.87
CA VAL A 177 -8.98 17.13 13.65
C VAL A 177 -8.63 17.51 12.21
N SER A 178 -9.36 16.97 11.24
CA SER A 178 -9.21 17.30 9.82
C SER A 178 -9.49 18.78 9.55
N LEU A 179 -10.54 19.34 10.16
CA LEU A 179 -10.88 20.76 10.01
C LEU A 179 -9.76 21.66 10.56
N HIS A 180 -9.27 21.36 11.77
CA HIS A 180 -8.18 22.12 12.39
C HIS A 180 -6.93 22.12 11.50
N LYS A 181 -6.55 20.96 10.96
CA LYS A 181 -5.38 20.84 10.08
C LYS A 181 -5.55 21.60 8.76
N ALA A 182 -6.72 21.51 8.14
CA ALA A 182 -7.03 22.23 6.90
C ALA A 182 -6.93 23.75 7.08
N ILE A 183 -7.37 24.28 8.23
CA ILE A 183 -7.25 25.71 8.57
C ILE A 183 -5.78 26.11 8.82
N SER A 184 -5.04 25.27 9.54
CA SER A 184 -3.62 25.50 9.86
C SER A 184 -2.73 25.49 8.61
N HIS A 185 -3.03 24.64 7.64
CA HIS A 185 -2.30 24.50 6.37
C HIS A 185 -2.99 25.21 5.20
N ARG A 186 -3.86 26.20 5.47
CA ARG A 186 -4.54 26.95 4.41
C ARG A 186 -3.51 27.57 3.46
N THR A 187 -3.75 27.41 2.16
CA THR A 187 -2.92 28.00 1.12
C THR A 187 -3.34 29.45 0.89
N LYS A 188 -2.40 30.31 0.48
CA LYS A 188 -2.73 31.64 -0.04
C LYS A 188 -3.29 31.46 -1.45
N LEU A 189 -4.28 32.26 -1.81
CA LEU A 189 -4.70 32.42 -3.19
C LEU A 189 -3.82 33.52 -3.81
N ASP A 190 -3.27 33.24 -4.98
CA ASP A 190 -2.61 34.23 -5.83
C ASP A 190 -3.64 35.08 -6.58
#